data_AF-X1MUU3-F1
#
_entry.id   AF-X1MUU3-F1
#
_cell.length_a   1.000
_cell.length_b   1.000
_cell.length_c   1.000
_cell.angle_alpha   90.00
_cell.angle_beta   90.00
_cell.angle_gamma   90.00
#
_symmetry.space_group_name_H-M   'P 1'
#
loop_
_entity.id
_entity.type
_entity.pdbx_description
1 polymer ?
#
loop_
_entity_poly.entity_id
_entity_poly.type
_entity_poly.pdbx_seq_one_letter_code
_entity_poly.pdbx_strand_id
1 'polypeptide(L)'
;MVKRGLGKGLEALIPKGDYKEKEFITEIEIKSLTPNLFQPRQDFDQEKMEELKDSIKKHGIIQPIVARKTSTGYELVVGERRMRAAQEIGIKKIPAIIKSFSNEKSLEIALVENIQREDLNPIEQANAFKRLADEFKLTQQELAEVTGKSRALISN
;
A
#
# COMPACT_ATOMS: atom_id res chain seq x y z
N MET A 1 -51.36 -30.00 7.88
CA MET A 1 -50.06 -30.19 8.57
C MET A 1 -49.03 -29.29 7.92
N VAL A 2 -48.55 -28.28 8.64
CA VAL A 2 -47.61 -27.26 8.14
C VAL A 2 -46.19 -27.79 8.26
N LYS A 3 -45.48 -27.98 7.13
CA LYS A 3 -44.04 -28.25 7.11
C LYS A 3 -43.31 -26.97 7.56
N ARG A 4 -42.87 -26.95 8.83
CA ARG A 4 -41.97 -25.92 9.37
C ARG A 4 -40.61 -26.03 8.66
N GLY A 5 -40.28 -25.05 7.84
CA GLY A 5 -39.02 -24.96 7.11
C GLY A 5 -37.83 -24.77 8.04
N LEU A 6 -36.91 -25.73 8.02
CA LEU A 6 -35.57 -25.69 8.60
C LEU A 6 -34.65 -24.77 7.76
N GLY A 7 -35.02 -23.49 7.62
CA GLY A 7 -34.34 -22.57 6.69
C GLY A 7 -33.65 -21.37 7.32
N LYS A 8 -33.70 -21.20 8.65
CA LYS A 8 -33.21 -19.96 9.30
C LYS A 8 -32.04 -20.15 10.28
N GLY A 9 -31.57 -21.38 10.48
CA GLY A 9 -30.53 -21.69 11.47
C GLY A 9 -29.13 -21.94 10.90
N LEU A 10 -29.02 -22.22 9.59
CA LEU A 10 -27.73 -22.57 8.98
C LEU A 10 -26.86 -21.34 8.69
N GLU A 11 -27.48 -20.18 8.44
CA GLU A 11 -26.76 -18.92 8.23
C GLU A 11 -26.08 -18.39 9.51
N ALA A 12 -26.47 -18.87 10.69
CA ALA A 12 -25.86 -18.51 11.97
C ALA A 12 -24.59 -19.32 12.29
N LEU A 13 -24.39 -20.45 11.59
CA LEU A 13 -23.25 -21.37 11.78
C LEU A 13 -22.13 -21.16 10.75
N ILE A 14 -22.38 -20.38 9.70
CA ILE A 14 -21.34 -19.98 8.77
C ILE A 14 -20.70 -18.72 9.37
N PRO A 15 -19.46 -18.78 9.88
CA PRO A 15 -18.74 -17.55 10.16
C PRO A 15 -18.75 -16.74 8.87
N LYS A 16 -19.30 -15.53 8.92
CA LYS A 16 -19.01 -14.49 7.92
C LYS A 16 -17.54 -14.14 8.10
N GLY A 17 -16.65 -15.07 7.76
CA GLY A 17 -15.25 -14.76 7.56
C GLY A 17 -15.24 -13.69 6.49
N ASP A 18 -14.56 -12.58 6.78
CA ASP A 18 -14.23 -11.58 5.78
C ASP A 18 -13.69 -12.35 4.57
N TYR A 19 -14.50 -12.45 3.51
CA TYR A 19 -14.02 -12.93 2.23
C TYR A 19 -13.01 -11.89 1.78
N LYS A 20 -11.76 -12.02 2.22
CA LYS A 20 -10.64 -11.28 1.67
C LYS A 20 -10.70 -11.55 0.18
N GLU A 21 -11.00 -10.51 -0.61
CA GLU A 21 -10.95 -10.59 -2.06
C GLU A 21 -9.64 -11.28 -2.43
N LYS A 22 -9.70 -12.33 -3.26
CA LYS A 22 -8.48 -12.99 -3.73
C LYS A 22 -7.63 -11.93 -4.44
N GLU A 23 -6.50 -11.58 -3.84
CA GLU A 23 -5.55 -10.64 -4.42
C GLU A 23 -4.89 -11.32 -5.62
N PHE A 24 -5.37 -11.03 -6.82
CA PHE A 24 -4.75 -11.52 -8.05
C PHE A 24 -3.58 -10.62 -8.45
N ILE A 25 -2.44 -11.25 -8.75
CA ILE A 25 -1.31 -10.56 -9.37
C ILE A 25 -1.60 -10.47 -10.87
N THR A 26 -1.56 -9.25 -11.40
CA THR A 26 -1.74 -8.97 -12.83
C THR A 26 -0.57 -8.16 -13.37
N GLU A 27 -0.23 -8.32 -14.64
CA GLU A 27 0.77 -7.49 -15.29
C GLU A 27 0.14 -6.20 -15.81
N ILE A 28 0.67 -5.05 -15.39
CA ILE A 28 0.21 -3.73 -15.86
C ILE A 28 1.33 -3.00 -16.59
N GLU A 29 0.95 -2.25 -17.63
CA GLU A 29 1.90 -1.41 -18.36
C GLU A 29 2.37 -0.25 -17.50
N ILE A 30 3.69 -0.03 -17.42
CA ILE A 30 4.24 1.10 -16.65
C ILE A 30 3.68 2.43 -17.14
N LYS A 31 3.40 2.57 -18.44
CA LYS A 31 2.81 3.78 -19.02
C LYS A 31 1.41 4.10 -18.52
N SER A 32 0.69 3.10 -18.00
CA SER A 32 -0.65 3.26 -17.42
C SER A 32 -0.64 3.51 -15.91
N LEU A 33 0.55 3.51 -15.29
CA LEU A 33 0.75 3.82 -13.88
C LEU A 33 1.12 5.28 -13.70
N THR A 34 0.35 5.97 -12.87
CA THR A 34 0.74 7.28 -12.34
C THR A 34 1.38 7.09 -10.96
N PRO A 35 2.48 7.80 -10.66
CA PRO A 35 3.05 7.79 -9.31
C PRO A 35 2.07 8.42 -8.31
N ASN A 36 2.19 8.03 -7.05
CA ASN A 36 1.44 8.66 -5.98
C ASN A 36 2.01 10.06 -5.71
N LEU A 37 1.19 11.10 -5.84
CA LEU A 37 1.59 12.49 -5.53
C LEU A 37 2.03 12.67 -4.08
N PHE A 38 1.65 11.75 -3.19
CA PHE A 38 1.90 11.81 -1.76
C PHE A 38 3.15 11.03 -1.31
N GLN A 39 3.92 10.45 -2.24
CA GLN A 39 5.17 9.74 -1.98
C GLN A 39 6.39 10.56 -2.46
N PRO A 40 6.77 11.67 -1.78
CA PRO A 40 7.96 12.43 -2.13
C PRO A 40 9.19 11.74 -1.54
N ARG A 41 9.66 10.63 -2.11
CA ARG A 41 11.06 10.25 -1.86
C ARG A 41 11.94 11.33 -2.49
N GLN A 42 12.61 12.10 -1.65
CA GLN A 42 13.53 13.16 -2.09
C GLN A 42 14.96 12.63 -2.30
N ASP A 43 15.35 11.58 -1.57
CA ASP A 43 16.65 10.91 -1.76
C ASP A 43 16.48 9.42 -2.09
N PHE A 44 16.92 9.06 -3.30
CA PHE A 44 17.15 7.67 -3.66
C PHE A 44 18.65 7.43 -3.59
N ASP A 45 19.05 6.59 -2.66
CA ASP A 45 20.40 6.03 -2.61
C ASP A 45 20.67 5.31 -3.94
N GLN A 46 21.56 5.89 -4.75
CA GLN A 46 21.84 5.45 -6.11
C GLN A 46 22.42 4.03 -6.12
N GLU A 47 23.25 3.69 -5.14
CA GLU A 47 23.87 2.37 -5.03
C GLU A 47 22.81 1.30 -4.79
N LYS A 48 21.91 1.53 -3.82
CA LYS A 48 20.76 0.64 -3.57
C LYS A 48 19.76 0.59 -4.72
N MET A 49 19.73 1.60 -5.60
CA MET A 49 18.92 1.57 -6.81
C MET A 49 19.56 0.69 -7.89
N GLU A 50 20.87 0.78 -8.08
CA GLU A 50 21.60 -0.10 -9.00
C GLU A 50 21.47 -1.58 -8.59
N GLU A 51 21.66 -1.88 -7.30
CA GLU A 51 21.46 -3.24 -6.78
C GLU A 51 20.05 -3.78 -7.06
N LEU A 52 19.02 -2.95 -6.86
CA LEU A 52 17.64 -3.32 -7.15
C LEU A 52 17.43 -3.56 -8.65
N LYS A 53 18.00 -2.71 -9.51
CA LYS A 53 17.93 -2.88 -10.97
C LYS A 53 18.57 -4.20 -11.40
N ASP A 54 19.74 -4.53 -10.87
CA ASP A 54 20.43 -5.77 -11.21
C ASP A 54 19.70 -7.01 -10.69
N SER A 55 19.12 -6.94 -9.49
CA SER A 55 18.21 -7.97 -8.99
C SER A 55 17.00 -8.16 -9.91
N ILE A 56 16.36 -7.07 -10.36
CA ILE A 56 15.20 -7.13 -11.25
C ILE A 56 15.59 -7.70 -12.62
N LYS A 57 16.75 -7.35 -13.18
CA LYS A 57 17.23 -7.95 -14.44
C LYS A 57 17.43 -9.46 -14.32
N LYS A 58 17.95 -9.92 -13.18
CA LYS A 58 18.30 -11.33 -12.97
C LYS A 58 17.10 -12.21 -12.60
N HIS A 59 16.21 -11.70 -11.76
CA HIS A 59 15.14 -12.48 -11.14
C HIS A 59 13.72 -11.98 -11.48
N GLY A 60 13.62 -10.86 -12.18
CA GLY A 60 12.34 -10.15 -12.35
C GLY A 60 11.89 -9.46 -11.06
N ILE A 61 10.69 -8.90 -11.11
CA ILE A 61 10.05 -8.30 -9.93
C ILE A 61 9.36 -9.41 -9.15
N ILE A 62 10.02 -9.91 -8.11
CA ILE A 62 9.47 -10.98 -7.25
C ILE A 62 8.30 -10.46 -6.42
N GLN A 63 8.44 -9.27 -5.84
CA GLN A 63 7.40 -8.65 -5.04
C GLN A 63 6.56 -7.71 -5.92
N PRO A 64 5.27 -7.99 -6.13
CA PRO A 64 4.39 -7.13 -6.93
C PRO A 64 4.19 -5.76 -6.29
N ILE A 65 4.05 -4.73 -7.12
CA ILE A 65 3.64 -3.41 -6.62
C ILE A 65 2.16 -3.43 -6.22
N VAL A 66 1.73 -2.45 -5.43
CA VAL A 66 0.30 -2.26 -5.14
C VAL A 66 -0.17 -1.06 -5.92
N ALA A 67 -1.24 -1.23 -6.69
CA ALA A 67 -1.87 -0.17 -7.44
C ALA A 67 -3.38 -0.19 -7.20
N ARG A 68 -4.03 0.94 -7.45
CA ARG A 68 -5.49 1.04 -7.49
C ARG A 68 -5.95 1.51 -8.85
N LYS A 69 -7.18 1.14 -9.20
CA LYS A 69 -7.80 1.53 -10.47
C LYS A 69 -8.28 2.98 -10.39
N THR A 70 -8.02 3.77 -11.43
CA THR A 70 -8.53 5.14 -11.58
C THR A 70 -9.36 5.25 -12.86
N SER A 71 -9.92 6.43 -13.15
CA SER A 71 -10.66 6.68 -14.39
C SER A 71 -9.78 6.61 -15.65
N THR A 72 -8.48 6.86 -15.51
CA THR A 72 -7.52 6.98 -16.63
C THR A 72 -6.50 5.84 -16.69
N GLY A 73 -6.49 4.93 -15.72
CA GLY A 73 -5.54 3.82 -15.65
C GLY A 73 -5.37 3.28 -14.24
N TYR A 74 -4.12 3.30 -13.76
CA TYR A 74 -3.74 2.84 -12.44
C TYR A 74 -2.94 3.91 -11.70
N GLU A 75 -3.18 4.04 -10.40
CA GLU A 75 -2.33 4.83 -9.52
C GLU A 75 -1.51 3.89 -8.64
N LEU A 76 -0.20 4.14 -8.59
CA LEU A 76 0.69 3.44 -7.68
C LEU A 76 0.33 3.79 -6.24
N VAL A 77 0.20 2.79 -5.38
CA VAL A 77 0.00 2.97 -3.93
C VAL A 77 1.28 2.65 -3.18
N VAL A 78 1.93 1.52 -3.52
CA VAL A 78 3.17 1.04 -2.88
C VAL A 78 4.12 0.46 -3.92
N GLY A 79 5.42 0.67 -3.73
CA GLY A 79 6.46 0.05 -4.55
C GLY A 79 7.12 0.98 -5.57
N GLU A 80 7.22 2.27 -5.26
CA GLU A 80 7.77 3.29 -6.16
C GLU A 80 9.18 2.97 -6.65
N ARG A 81 10.07 2.52 -5.77
CA ARG A 81 11.43 2.12 -6.16
C ARG A 81 11.45 1.03 -7.22
N ARG A 82 10.53 0.05 -7.11
CA ARG A 82 10.42 -1.06 -8.07
C ARG A 82 9.91 -0.56 -9.42
N MET A 83 8.90 0.32 -9.41
CA MET A 83 8.41 0.94 -10.64
C MET A 83 9.48 1.79 -11.33
N ARG A 84 10.21 2.63 -10.58
CA ARG A 84 11.32 3.44 -11.11
C ARG A 84 12.47 2.59 -11.64
N ALA A 85 12.93 1.60 -10.88
CA ALA A 85 13.97 0.67 -11.31
C ALA A 85 13.58 -0.05 -12.61
N ALA A 86 12.33 -0.53 -12.70
CA ALA A 86 11.79 -1.17 -13.89
C ALA A 86 11.74 -0.22 -15.10
N GLN A 87 11.36 1.04 -14.86
CA GLN A 87 11.33 2.08 -15.89
C GLN A 87 12.74 2.39 -16.43
N GLU A 88 13.73 2.53 -15.54
CA GLU A 88 15.12 2.83 -15.91
C GLU A 88 15.78 1.73 -16.74
N ILE A 89 15.42 0.46 -16.49
CA ILE A 89 15.95 -0.69 -17.25
C ILE A 89 15.06 -1.08 -18.45
N GLY A 90 14.02 -0.31 -18.75
CA GLY A 90 13.19 -0.47 -19.96
C GLY A 90 12.14 -1.58 -19.91
N ILE A 91 11.75 -2.07 -18.72
CA ILE A 91 10.65 -3.02 -18.58
C ILE A 91 9.33 -2.35 -18.96
N LYS A 92 8.50 -3.02 -19.76
CA LYS A 92 7.20 -2.46 -20.22
C LYS A 92 6.05 -2.77 -19.27
N LYS A 93 6.08 -3.94 -18.64
CA LYS A 93 5.00 -4.46 -17.78
C LYS A 93 5.57 -4.95 -16.47
N ILE A 94 4.86 -4.67 -15.36
CA ILE A 94 5.28 -5.08 -14.02
C ILE A 94 4.13 -5.77 -13.29
N PRO A 95 4.42 -6.78 -12.44
CA PRO A 95 3.41 -7.43 -11.64
C PRO A 95 2.86 -6.47 -10.59
N ALA A 96 1.54 -6.39 -10.51
CA ALA A 96 0.82 -5.53 -9.60
C ALA A 96 -0.36 -6.27 -8.97
N ILE A 97 -0.63 -5.95 -7.72
CA ILE A 97 -1.87 -6.29 -7.03
C ILE A 97 -2.79 -5.07 -7.15
N ILE A 98 -3.96 -5.26 -7.77
CA ILE A 98 -4.94 -4.20 -7.93
C ILE A 98 -5.91 -4.24 -6.75
N LYS A 99 -5.96 -3.16 -5.98
CA LYS A 99 -6.86 -3.02 -4.83
C LYS A 99 -7.86 -1.90 -5.06
N SER A 100 -9.07 -2.13 -4.55
CA SER A 100 -10.14 -1.13 -4.55
C SER A 100 -9.99 -0.24 -3.32
N PHE A 101 -9.29 0.89 -3.46
CA PHE A 101 -9.11 1.88 -2.41
C PHE A 101 -9.78 3.21 -2.76
N SER A 102 -10.48 3.79 -1.78
CA SER A 102 -10.86 5.20 -1.84
C SER A 102 -9.61 6.10 -1.90
N ASN A 103 -9.76 7.35 -2.31
CA ASN A 103 -8.66 8.33 -2.30
C ASN A 103 -8.04 8.47 -0.90
N GLU A 104 -8.89 8.60 0.10
CA GLU A 104 -8.50 8.68 1.50
C GLU A 104 -7.73 7.42 1.94
N LYS A 105 -8.24 6.22 1.63
CA LYS A 105 -7.57 4.97 2.05
C LYS A 105 -6.23 4.76 1.33
N SER A 106 -6.14 5.16 0.06
CA SER A 106 -4.89 5.13 -0.71
C SER A 106 -3.84 6.04 -0.09
N LEU A 107 -4.24 7.26 0.27
CA LEU A 107 -3.38 8.23 0.94
C LEU A 107 -2.93 7.71 2.31
N GLU A 108 -3.85 7.16 3.11
CA GLU A 108 -3.56 6.59 4.43
C GLU A 108 -2.48 5.49 4.32
N ILE A 109 -2.69 4.52 3.43
CA ILE A 109 -1.75 3.41 3.22
C ILE A 109 -0.38 3.91 2.77
N ALA A 110 -0.34 4.88 1.85
CA ALA A 110 0.92 5.45 1.37
C ALA A 110 1.69 6.16 2.50
N LEU A 111 0.99 6.94 3.34
CA LEU A 111 1.62 7.63 4.47
C LEU A 111 2.09 6.63 5.54
N VAL A 112 1.30 5.61 5.84
CA VAL A 112 1.66 4.56 6.80
C VAL A 112 2.89 3.78 6.34
N GLU A 113 2.94 3.37 5.07
CA GLU A 113 4.11 2.68 4.51
C GLU A 113 5.37 3.56 4.60
N ASN A 114 5.24 4.85 4.30
CA ASN A 114 6.36 5.78 4.43
C ASN A 114 6.83 5.90 5.90
N ILE A 115 5.91 5.97 6.87
CA ILE A 115 6.22 6.02 8.33
C ILE A 115 6.89 4.73 8.82
N GLN A 116 6.52 3.58 8.27
CA GLN A 116 7.06 2.28 8.66
C GLN A 116 8.48 2.03 8.13
N ARG A 117 9.05 2.98 7.38
CA ARG A 117 10.43 2.90 6.93
C ARG A 117 11.41 2.96 8.11
N GLU A 118 12.38 2.05 8.08
CA GLU A 118 13.42 1.95 9.11
C GLU A 118 14.48 3.07 9.02
N ASP A 119 14.56 3.78 7.88
CA ASP A 119 15.57 4.79 7.60
C ASP A 119 15.13 6.24 7.88
N LEU A 120 13.95 6.46 8.48
CA LEU A 120 13.48 7.80 8.85
C LEU A 120 14.26 8.36 10.04
N ASN A 121 14.73 9.60 9.92
CA ASN A 121 15.26 10.32 11.07
C ASN A 121 14.11 10.82 11.99
N PRO A 122 14.40 11.18 13.26
CA PRO A 122 13.36 11.58 14.21
C PRO A 122 12.47 12.75 13.75
N ILE A 123 13.05 13.73 13.03
CA ILE A 123 12.30 14.89 12.52
C ILE A 123 11.37 14.48 11.38
N GLU A 124 11.85 13.65 10.45
CA GLU A 124 11.03 13.11 9.37
C GLU A 124 9.89 12.25 9.92
N GLN A 125 10.17 11.43 10.93
CA GLN A 125 9.17 10.59 11.57
C GLN A 125 8.09 11.44 12.26
N ALA A 126 8.48 12.48 13.01
CA ALA A 126 7.55 13.42 13.62
C ALA A 126 6.69 14.16 12.57
N ASN A 127 7.30 14.62 11.48
CA ASN A 127 6.58 15.27 10.38
C ASN A 127 5.59 14.32 9.69
N ALA A 128 5.96 13.06 9.51
CA ALA A 128 5.10 12.05 8.90
C ALA A 128 3.92 11.70 9.81
N PHE A 129 4.15 11.52 11.13
CA PHE A 129 3.09 11.34 12.12
C PHE A 129 2.13 12.54 12.15
N LYS A 130 2.67 13.75 12.20
CA LYS A 130 1.87 14.98 12.21
C LYS A 130 1.01 15.08 10.95
N ARG A 131 1.59 14.86 9.78
CA ARG A 131 0.85 14.88 8.51
C ARG A 131 -0.28 13.85 8.48
N LEU A 132 -0.02 12.63 8.95
CA LEU A 132 -1.03 11.58 9.01
C LEU A 132 -2.15 11.95 10.00
N ALA A 133 -1.83 12.54 11.14
CA ALA A 133 -2.82 13.04 12.09
C ALA A 133 -3.66 14.19 11.51
N ASP A 134 -3.04 15.16 10.84
CA ASP A 134 -3.71 16.35 10.32
C ASP A 134 -4.64 16.02 9.13
N GLU A 135 -4.20 15.19 8.18
CA GLU A 135 -4.96 14.79 6.99
C GLU A 135 -6.20 13.94 7.34
N PHE A 136 -6.07 13.07 8.35
CA PHE A 136 -7.12 12.12 8.74
C PHE A 136 -7.81 12.49 10.06
N LYS A 137 -7.45 13.63 10.66
CA LYS A 137 -7.95 14.12 11.96
C LYS A 137 -7.86 13.09 13.08
N LEU A 138 -6.78 12.33 13.10
CA LEU A 138 -6.58 11.24 14.05
C LEU A 138 -6.08 11.76 15.40
N THR A 139 -6.58 11.16 16.47
CA THR A 139 -5.98 11.29 17.80
C THR A 139 -4.64 10.55 17.87
N GLN A 140 -3.82 10.86 18.87
CA GLN A 140 -2.57 10.11 19.12
C GLN A 140 -2.81 8.61 19.31
N GLN A 141 -3.97 8.22 19.83
CA GLN A 141 -4.31 6.83 20.07
C GLN A 141 -4.68 6.11 18.77
N GLU A 142 -5.52 6.72 17.93
CA GLU A 142 -5.84 6.16 16.60
C GLU A 142 -4.59 6.11 15.71
N LEU A 143 -3.72 7.11 15.79
CA LEU A 143 -2.45 7.11 15.07
C LEU A 143 -1.54 5.95 15.50
N ALA A 144 -1.53 5.59 16.78
CA ALA A 144 -0.80 4.43 17.30
C ALA A 144 -1.33 3.12 16.71
N GLU A 145 -2.65 2.96 16.64
CA GLU A 145 -3.31 1.78 16.07
C GLU A 145 -3.04 1.64 14.57
N VAL A 146 -3.19 2.73 13.81
CA VAL A 146 -3.00 2.75 12.35
C VAL A 146 -1.54 2.50 11.96
N THR A 147 -0.59 3.05 12.70
CA THR A 147 0.85 2.91 12.40
C THR A 147 1.49 1.67 13.02
N GLY A 148 0.83 1.02 13.99
CA GLY A 148 1.38 -0.09 14.77
C GLY A 148 2.49 0.33 15.74
N LYS A 149 2.58 1.62 16.08
CA LYS A 149 3.59 2.18 16.99
C LYS A 149 2.99 2.46 18.36
N SER A 150 3.83 2.61 19.39
CA SER A 150 3.34 2.93 20.73
C SER A 150 2.87 4.39 20.80
N ARG A 151 1.80 4.66 21.57
CA ARG A 151 1.34 6.03 21.82
C ARG A 151 2.43 6.91 22.43
N ALA A 152 3.29 6.33 23.28
CA ALA A 152 4.42 7.05 23.88
C ALA A 152 5.43 7.51 22.82
N LEU A 153 5.74 6.68 21.83
CA LEU A 153 6.62 7.06 20.71
C LEU A 153 6.03 8.20 19.88
N ILE A 154 4.71 8.21 19.71
CA ILE A 154 4.00 9.24 18.93
C ILE A 154 3.92 10.58 19.67
N SER A 155 3.86 10.56 21.00
CA SER A 155 3.73 11.78 21.81
C SER A 155 5.06 12.45 22.16
N ASN A 156 6.18 11.72 22.08
CA ASN A 156 7.52 12.20 22.40
C ASN A 156 8.21 12.79 21.17
#